data_AF-A0A7X4AML9-F1
#
_entry.id   AF-A0A7X4AML9-F1
#
_cell.length_a   1.000
_cell.length_b   1.000
_cell.length_c   1.000
_cell.angle_alpha   90.00
_cell.angle_beta   90.00
_cell.angle_gamma   90.00
#
_symmetry.space_group_name_H-M   'P 1'
#
loop_
_entity.id
_entity.type
_entity.pdbx_description
1 polymer ?
#
loop_
_entity_poly.entity_id
_entity_poly.type
_entity_poly.pdbx_seq_one_letter_code
_entity_poly.pdbx_strand_id
1 'polypeptide(L)'
;RWTGVPFSVIAAKAVPKREAKFVIVKAEGGYSTNVSLTDLMRDNVLFADQHEPEPLTPEHGGPLRLVVPHLYAWKSAKWVRGLEFIAEDRPGFWEQVGYHMNGDPFKEQRYRESNRRRKVL
;
A
#
# COMPACT_ATOMS: atom_id res chain seq x y z
N ARG A 1 -9.60 13.96 7.49
CA ARG A 1 -10.48 12.90 6.95
C ARG A 1 -10.10 12.66 5.50
N TRP A 2 -9.95 11.40 5.10
CA TRP A 2 -9.65 11.04 3.71
C TRP A 2 -10.94 10.92 2.89
N THR A 3 -10.91 11.40 1.65
CA THR A 3 -11.99 11.26 0.67
C THR A 3 -11.38 10.79 -0.65
N GLY A 4 -12.14 9.97 -1.39
CA GLY A 4 -11.75 9.44 -2.69
C GLY A 4 -12.52 8.16 -3.02
N VAL A 5 -11.91 7.29 -3.82
CA VAL A 5 -12.56 6.08 -4.34
C VAL A 5 -12.11 4.85 -3.54
N PRO A 6 -13.03 4.08 -2.93
CA PRO A 6 -12.69 2.83 -2.26
C PRO A 6 -11.96 1.86 -3.19
N PHE A 7 -10.97 1.13 -2.67
CA PHE A 7 -10.22 0.17 -3.48
C PHE A 7 -11.13 -0.91 -4.10
N SER A 8 -12.17 -1.33 -3.37
CA SER A 8 -13.16 -2.32 -3.85
C SER A 8 -13.84 -1.90 -5.17
N VAL A 9 -14.10 -0.60 -5.36
CA VAL A 9 -14.66 -0.06 -6.62
C VAL A 9 -13.67 -0.19 -7.77
N ILE A 10 -12.38 0.04 -7.50
CA ILE A 10 -11.31 -0.13 -8.49
C ILE A 10 -11.14 -1.61 -8.85
N ALA A 11 -11.12 -2.49 -7.85
CA ALA A 11 -11.03 -3.93 -8.05
C ALA A 11 -12.21 -4.47 -8.88
N ALA A 12 -13.43 -4.02 -8.60
CA ALA A 12 -14.62 -4.41 -9.36
C ALA A 12 -14.53 -4.00 -10.85
N LYS A 13 -13.86 -2.88 -11.16
CA LYS A 13 -13.61 -2.44 -12.54
C LYS A 13 -12.43 -3.16 -13.20
N ALA A 14 -11.38 -3.45 -12.44
CA ALA A 14 -10.18 -4.12 -12.95
C ALA A 14 -10.38 -5.62 -13.21
N VAL A 15 -11.33 -6.24 -12.52
CA VAL A 15 -11.67 -7.67 -12.59
C VAL A 15 -10.41 -8.56 -12.50
N PRO A 16 -9.72 -8.59 -11.34
CA PRO A 16 -8.52 -9.39 -11.17
C PRO A 16 -8.77 -10.86 -11.46
N LYS A 17 -7.74 -11.55 -11.98
CA LYS A 17 -7.77 -13.01 -12.11
C LYS A 17 -8.01 -13.65 -10.74
N ARG A 18 -8.70 -14.78 -10.71
CA ARG A 18 -9.06 -15.49 -9.47
C ARG A 18 -7.83 -15.85 -8.62
N GLU A 19 -6.69 -16.06 -9.26
CA GLU A 19 -5.44 -16.44 -8.60
C GLU A 19 -4.74 -15.24 -7.94
N ALA A 20 -5.15 -14.01 -8.24
CA ALA A 20 -4.53 -12.82 -7.65
C ALA A 20 -4.80 -12.73 -6.14
N LYS A 21 -3.72 -12.63 -5.36
CA LYS A 21 -3.76 -12.55 -3.89
C LYS A 21 -3.08 -11.29 -3.36
N PHE A 22 -2.30 -10.61 -4.18
CA PHE A 22 -1.55 -9.41 -3.82
C PHE A 22 -1.62 -8.38 -4.93
N VAL A 23 -1.33 -7.14 -4.59
CA VAL A 23 -1.21 -6.04 -5.55
C VAL A 23 0.12 -5.34 -5.33
N ILE A 24 0.88 -5.17 -6.40
CA ILE A 24 2.00 -4.23 -6.43
C ILE A 24 1.44 -2.88 -6.87
N VAL A 25 1.46 -1.94 -5.94
CA VAL A 25 1.05 -0.56 -6.17
C VAL A 25 2.29 0.20 -6.64
N LYS A 26 2.25 0.69 -7.89
CA LYS A 26 3.33 1.46 -8.51
C LYS A 26 3.06 2.95 -8.34
N ALA A 27 4.10 3.71 -8.07
CA ALA A 27 4.05 5.15 -7.89
C ALA A 27 5.15 5.86 -8.68
N GLU A 28 5.07 7.18 -8.71
CA GLU A 28 6.07 8.06 -9.31
C GLU A 28 7.49 7.77 -8.79
N GLY A 29 8.51 8.02 -9.63
CA GLY A 29 9.91 7.86 -9.23
C GLY A 29 10.36 6.41 -8.99
N GLY A 30 9.62 5.43 -9.50
CA GLY A 30 9.95 4.01 -9.38
C GLY A 30 9.60 3.40 -8.02
N TYR A 31 8.92 4.13 -7.14
CA TYR A 31 8.45 3.58 -5.87
C TYR A 31 7.39 2.49 -6.08
N SER A 32 7.45 1.45 -5.25
CA SER A 32 6.40 0.43 -5.20
C SER A 32 6.19 -0.08 -3.79
N THR A 33 4.98 -0.58 -3.52
CA THR A 33 4.69 -1.33 -2.30
C THR A 33 3.77 -2.50 -2.61
N ASN A 34 3.98 -3.62 -1.93
CA ASN A 34 3.14 -4.79 -2.01
C ASN A 34 2.10 -4.77 -0.88
N VAL A 35 0.85 -5.09 -1.19
CA VAL A 35 -0.22 -5.22 -0.20
C VAL A 35 -1.08 -6.43 -0.56
N SER A 36 -1.52 -7.19 0.43
CA SER A 36 -2.44 -8.30 0.18
C SER A 36 -3.77 -7.78 -0.36
N LEU A 37 -4.40 -8.54 -1.27
CA LEU A 37 -5.70 -8.18 -1.82
C LEU A 37 -6.76 -8.15 -0.70
N THR A 38 -6.66 -9.06 0.28
CA THR A 38 -7.53 -9.07 1.46
C THR A 38 -7.43 -7.78 2.27
N ASP A 39 -6.23 -7.23 2.47
CA ASP A 39 -6.06 -5.96 3.18
C ASP A 39 -6.56 -4.78 2.37
N LEU A 40 -6.35 -4.79 1.05
CA LEU A 40 -6.84 -3.74 0.16
C LEU A 40 -8.37 -3.73 0.03
N MET A 41 -9.03 -4.87 0.19
CA MET A 41 -10.49 -4.97 0.10
C MET A 41 -11.23 -4.52 1.37
N ARG A 42 -10.54 -4.05 2.42
CA ARG A 42 -11.20 -3.52 3.62
C ARG A 42 -11.90 -2.17 3.34
N ASP A 43 -13.00 -1.91 4.02
CA ASP A 43 -13.90 -0.77 3.76
C ASP A 43 -13.25 0.61 3.90
N ASN A 44 -12.19 0.73 4.70
CA ASN A 44 -11.47 1.99 4.95
C ASN A 44 -10.23 2.17 4.07
N VAL A 45 -10.02 1.31 3.08
CA VAL A 45 -8.93 1.44 2.10
C VAL A 45 -9.44 2.10 0.84
N LEU A 46 -8.77 3.18 0.45
CA LEU A 46 -9.17 4.00 -0.69
C LEU A 46 -7.97 4.59 -1.43
N PHE A 47 -8.20 4.93 -2.69
CA PHE A 47 -7.39 5.92 -3.39
C PHE A 47 -7.98 7.30 -3.09
N ALA A 48 -7.22 8.09 -2.32
CA ALA A 48 -7.61 9.42 -1.91
C ALA A 48 -7.06 10.48 -2.87
N ASP A 49 -7.91 11.43 -3.21
CA ASP A 49 -7.61 12.66 -3.96
C ASP A 49 -7.87 13.93 -3.12
N GLN A 50 -8.42 13.78 -1.91
CA GLN A 50 -8.65 14.85 -0.95
C GLN A 50 -8.34 14.46 0.50
N HIS A 51 -8.00 15.47 1.32
CA HIS A 51 -7.83 15.35 2.76
C HIS A 51 -8.30 16.62 3.49
N GLU A 52 -9.25 16.48 4.41
CA GLU A 52 -9.94 17.60 5.07
C GLU A 52 -10.50 18.62 4.07
N PRO A 53 -11.65 18.28 3.47
CA PRO A 53 -12.15 18.68 2.13
C PRO A 53 -11.23 19.19 1.01
N GLU A 54 -9.94 19.41 1.25
CA GLU A 54 -9.04 20.05 0.29
C GLU A 54 -8.40 19.01 -0.65
N PRO A 55 -8.13 19.38 -1.92
CA PRO A 55 -7.28 18.59 -2.80
C PRO A 55 -5.91 18.31 -2.15
N LEU A 56 -5.36 17.13 -2.41
CA LEU A 56 -4.04 16.79 -1.88
C LEU A 56 -2.95 17.70 -2.45
N THR A 57 -2.12 18.29 -1.58
CA THR A 57 -0.88 18.93 -2.02
C THR A 57 0.09 17.89 -2.58
N PRO A 58 1.08 18.30 -3.41
CA PRO A 58 2.11 17.39 -3.89
C PRO A 58 2.82 16.63 -2.76
N GLU A 59 3.18 17.31 -1.67
CA GLU A 59 3.85 16.72 -0.50
C GLU A 59 2.96 15.68 0.20
N HIS A 60 1.64 15.88 0.16
CA HIS A 60 0.67 14.94 0.73
C HIS A 60 0.35 13.75 -0.19
N GLY A 61 0.90 13.72 -1.39
CA GLY A 61 0.72 12.66 -2.38
C GLY A 61 -0.25 12.99 -3.51
N GLY A 62 -0.60 14.26 -3.68
CA GLY A 62 -1.47 14.71 -4.77
C GLY A 62 -0.89 14.46 -6.15
N PRO A 63 -1.72 14.19 -7.17
CA PRO A 63 -3.18 14.25 -7.13
C PRO A 63 -3.85 12.99 -6.59
N LEU A 64 -3.11 11.90 -6.36
CA LEU A 64 -3.69 10.61 -5.99
C LEU A 64 -2.73 9.79 -5.14
N ARG A 65 -3.22 9.29 -4.00
CA ARG A 65 -2.48 8.35 -3.15
C ARG A 65 -3.35 7.18 -2.73
N LEU A 66 -2.70 6.07 -2.39
CA LEU A 66 -3.32 4.99 -1.63
C LEU A 66 -3.29 5.33 -0.13
N VAL A 67 -4.35 4.97 0.57
CA VAL A 67 -4.46 5.03 2.04
C VAL A 67 -4.84 3.65 2.56
N VAL A 68 -3.96 3.04 3.36
CA VAL A 68 -4.17 1.75 4.04
C VAL A 68 -4.03 1.96 5.56
N PRO A 69 -5.12 2.31 6.26
CA PRO A 69 -5.02 2.86 7.63
C PRO A 69 -4.45 1.89 8.68
N HIS A 70 -4.63 0.59 8.50
CA HIS A 70 -4.25 -0.42 9.50
C HIS A 70 -2.82 -0.95 9.33
N LEU A 71 -2.08 -0.52 8.30
CA LEU A 71 -0.70 -0.90 8.08
C LEU A 71 0.23 0.32 8.24
N TYR A 72 1.52 0.08 8.41
CA TYR A 72 2.50 1.14 8.45
C TYR A 72 2.46 2.01 7.18
N ALA A 73 2.77 3.30 7.35
CA ALA A 73 2.58 4.33 6.33
C ALA A 73 3.29 4.06 4.99
N TRP A 74 4.36 3.27 4.96
CA TRP A 74 5.02 2.93 3.69
C TRP A 74 4.15 2.08 2.76
N LYS A 75 3.15 1.38 3.30
CA LYS A 75 2.12 0.69 2.50
C LYS A 75 1.12 1.64 1.84
N SER A 76 1.04 2.89 2.30
CA SER A 76 0.14 3.92 1.77
C SER A 76 0.85 4.78 0.73
N ALA A 77 1.08 4.22 -0.46
CA ALA A 77 1.85 4.85 -1.55
C ALA A 77 1.29 6.22 -1.97
N LYS A 78 2.16 7.23 -2.07
CA LYS A 78 1.88 8.54 -2.65
C LYS A 78 2.09 8.51 -4.17
N TRP A 79 1.41 9.38 -4.92
CA TRP A 79 1.59 9.54 -6.36
C TRP A 79 1.39 8.24 -7.15
N VAL A 80 0.27 7.56 -6.91
CA VAL A 80 -0.03 6.25 -7.52
C VAL A 80 -0.13 6.37 -9.04
N ARG A 81 0.50 5.43 -9.75
CA ARG A 81 0.55 5.36 -11.23
C ARG A 81 0.02 4.05 -11.82
N GLY A 82 -0.11 3.00 -11.02
CA GLY A 82 -0.65 1.74 -11.53
C GLY A 82 -0.74 0.64 -10.48
N LEU A 83 -1.47 -0.40 -10.84
CA LEU A 83 -1.69 -1.59 -10.03
C LEU A 83 -1.33 -2.82 -10.85
N GLU A 84 -0.60 -3.74 -10.25
CA GLU A 84 -0.29 -5.05 -10.83
C GLU A 84 -0.80 -6.13 -9.88
N PHE A 85 -1.85 -6.83 -10.29
CA PHE A 85 -2.45 -7.92 -9.53
C PHE A 85 -1.65 -9.21 -9.75
N ILE A 86 -1.16 -9.81 -8.67
CA ILE A 86 -0.25 -10.96 -8.72
C ILE A 86 -0.68 -12.07 -7.76
N ALA A 87 -0.33 -13.31 -8.10
CA ALA A 87 -0.71 -14.50 -7.34
C ALA A 87 0.18 -14.74 -6.11
N GLU A 88 1.48 -14.47 -6.25
CA GLU A 88 2.49 -14.66 -5.22
C GLU A 88 3.02 -13.30 -4.78
N ASP A 89 3.30 -13.13 -3.49
CA ASP A 89 3.77 -11.86 -2.96
C ASP A 89 5.21 -11.57 -3.44
N ARG A 90 5.49 -10.30 -3.75
CA ARG A 90 6.81 -9.83 -4.19
C ARG A 90 7.15 -8.54 -3.45
N PRO A 91 8.39 -8.35 -2.97
CA PRO A 91 8.73 -7.15 -2.21
C PRO A 91 8.64 -5.87 -3.06
N GLY A 92 8.06 -4.83 -2.47
CA GLY A 92 8.18 -3.44 -2.94
C GLY A 92 9.49 -2.80 -2.46
N PHE A 93 9.54 -1.46 -2.53
CA PHE A 93 10.75 -0.69 -2.25
C PHE A 93 11.30 -0.93 -0.84
N TRP A 94 10.47 -0.72 0.20
CA TRP A 94 10.94 -0.85 1.59
C TRP A 94 11.19 -2.31 1.98
N GLU A 95 10.43 -3.24 1.42
CA GLU A 95 10.58 -4.66 1.71
C GLU A 95 11.91 -5.23 1.16
N GLN A 96 12.40 -4.67 0.04
CA GLN A 96 13.72 -5.00 -0.50
C GLN A 96 14.85 -4.57 0.45
N VAL A 97 14.67 -3.47 1.19
CA VAL A 97 15.64 -2.96 2.17
C VAL A 97 15.37 -3.44 3.60
N GLY A 98 14.63 -4.54 3.75
CA GLY A 98 14.51 -5.28 5.02
C GLY A 98 13.31 -4.90 5.89
N TYR A 99 12.38 -4.10 5.37
CA TYR A 99 11.09 -3.88 6.02
C TYR A 99 10.19 -5.10 5.87
N HIS A 100 9.25 -5.23 6.81
CA HIS A 100 8.36 -6.38 6.86
C HIS A 100 7.40 -6.42 5.66
N MET A 101 7.10 -7.62 5.14
CA MET A 101 6.23 -7.81 3.97
C MET A 101 4.80 -7.30 4.18
N ASN A 102 4.21 -7.51 5.36
CA ASN A 102 2.88 -7.01 5.69
C ASN A 102 2.86 -5.61 6.34
N GLY A 103 3.57 -5.40 7.46
CA GLY A 103 3.69 -4.07 8.06
C GLY A 103 2.59 -3.69 9.05
N ASP A 104 2.05 -4.66 9.80
CA ASP A 104 1.08 -4.40 10.88
C ASP A 104 1.76 -3.73 12.10
N PRO A 105 1.38 -2.51 12.49
CA PRO A 105 1.99 -1.79 13.60
C PRO A 105 1.67 -2.39 14.97
N PHE A 106 0.51 -3.01 15.16
CA PHE A 106 0.10 -3.59 16.44
C PHE A 106 0.77 -4.94 16.70
N LYS A 107 1.25 -5.59 15.64
CA LYS A 107 2.10 -6.79 15.72
C LYS A 107 3.60 -6.46 15.65
N GLU A 108 3.95 -5.18 15.73
CA GLU A 108 5.33 -4.68 15.63
C GLU A 108 6.10 -5.15 14.38
N GLN A 109 5.39 -5.30 13.26
CA GLN A 109 5.94 -5.79 12.00
C GLN A 109 6.68 -4.67 11.26
N ARG A 110 7.68 -4.05 11.88
CA ARG A 110 8.46 -2.98 11.23
C ARG A 110 9.51 -3.52 10.27
N TYR A 111 10.27 -4.52 10.72
CA TYR A 111 11.36 -5.13 9.97
C TYR A 111 11.13 -6.62 9.82
N ARG A 112 11.75 -7.23 8.79
CA ARG A 112 11.79 -8.69 8.69
C ARG A 112 12.51 -9.29 9.90
N GLU A 113 12.12 -10.50 10.30
CA GLU A 113 12.75 -11.21 11.42
C GLU A 113 14.26 -11.37 11.24
N SER A 114 14.71 -11.63 10.01
CA SER A 114 16.13 -11.69 9.63
C SER A 114 16.90 -10.40 9.96
N ASN A 115 16.22 -9.24 9.93
CA ASN A 115 16.80 -7.94 10.20
C ASN A 115 16.64 -7.50 11.67
N ARG A 116 15.68 -8.06 12.41
CA ARG A 116 15.52 -7.82 13.86
C ARG A 116 16.76 -8.27 14.63
N ARG A 117 17.39 -9.40 14.25
CA ARG A 117 18.59 -9.94 14.90
C ARG A 117 19.86 -9.10 14.69
N ARG A 118 19.89 -8.19 13.73
CA ARG A 118 21.04 -7.31 13.45
C ARG A 118 21.05 -5.99 14.23
N LYS A 119 19.97 -5.68 14.98
CA LYS A 119 19.85 -4.43 15.76
C LYS A 119 20.00 -4.60 17.27
N VAL A 120 20.29 -5.81 17.75
CA VAL A 120 20.46 -6.12 19.19
C VAL A 120 21.93 -6.45 19.52
N LEU A 121 22.86 -6.00 18.67
CA LEU A 121 24.30 -6.04 18.91
C LEU A 121 24.86 -4.63 18.75
#